data_AF-A0A428MPU1-F1
#
_entry.id   AF-A0A428MPU1-F1
#
_cell.length_a   1.000
_cell.length_b   1.000
_cell.length_c   1.000
_cell.angle_alpha   90.00
_cell.angle_beta   90.00
_cell.angle_gamma   90.00
#
_symmetry.space_group_name_H-M   'P 1'
#
loop_
_entity.id
_entity.type
_entity.pdbx_description
1 polymer ?
#
loop_
_entity_poly.entity_id
_entity_poly.type
_entity_poly.pdbx_seq_one_letter_code
_entity_poly.pdbx_strand_id
1 'polypeptide(L)' 'MRPEIIFRAKEIITNKYMLCQSVAKATRRLHISSTNTQETINSAFERIASGSETFILAQGVGV' A
#
# COMPACT_ATOMS: atom_id res chain seq x y z
N MET A 1 4.41 -11.94 -1.27
CA MET A 1 4.99 -10.60 -1.52
C MET A 1 5.60 -10.62 -2.91
N ARG A 2 5.04 -9.85 -3.85
CA ARG A 2 5.45 -9.86 -5.27
C ARG A 2 6.29 -8.63 -5.60
N PRO A 3 7.54 -8.77 -6.09
CA PRO A 3 8.46 -7.64 -6.26
C PRO A 3 7.96 -6.62 -7.28
N GLU A 4 7.33 -7.07 -8.37
CA GLU A 4 6.77 -6.21 -9.43
C GLU A 4 5.79 -5.15 -8.90
N ILE A 5 4.96 -5.50 -7.91
CA ILE A 5 3.94 -4.61 -7.34
C ILE A 5 4.60 -3.54 -6.47
N ILE A 6 5.66 -3.90 -5.76
CA ILE A 6 6.43 -2.96 -4.93
C ILE A 6 7.12 -1.93 -5.83
N PHE A 7 7.69 -2.38 -6.96
CA PHE A 7 8.30 -1.47 -7.93
C PHE A 7 7.29 -0.46 -8.47
N ARG A 8 6.10 -0.92 -8.88
CA ARG A 8 5.03 -0.03 -9.35
C ARG A 8 4.53 0.93 -8.26
N ALA A 9 4.33 0.44 -7.04
CA ALA A 9 3.91 1.28 -5.92
C ALA A 9 4.94 2.37 -5.56
N LYS A 10 6.23 2.08 -5.79
CA LYS A 10 7.33 3.02 -5.59
C LYS A 10 7.40 4.11 -6.66
N GLU A 11 6.85 3.87 -7.85
CA GLU A 11 6.66 4.94 -8.86
C GLU A 11 5.61 5.95 -8.41
N ILE A 12 4.61 5.50 -7.64
CA ILE A 12 3.57 6.38 -7.06
C ILE A 12 4.05 7.09 -5.80
N ILE A 13 4.71 6.38 -4.87
CA ILE A 13 5.29 6.94 -3.66
C ILE A 13 6.80 6.73 -3.69
N THR A 14 7.53 7.74 -4.17
CA THR A 14 9.00 7.66 -4.35
C THR A 14 9.74 7.55 -3.02
N ASN A 15 9.23 8.18 -1.96
CA ASN A 15 9.80 8.08 -0.63
C ASN A 15 9.50 6.71 -0.01
N LYS A 16 10.54 5.87 0.12
CA LYS A 16 10.42 4.51 0.68
C LYS A 16 9.84 4.46 2.08
N TYR A 17 10.08 5.47 2.93
CA TYR A 17 9.54 5.51 4.29
C TYR A 17 8.05 5.84 4.29
N MET A 18 7.62 6.75 3.42
CA MET A 18 6.19 7.06 3.21
C MET A 18 5.46 5.86 2.61
N LEU A 19 6.08 5.15 1.68
CA LEU A 19 5.53 3.93 1.09
C LEU A 19 5.30 2.87 2.18
N CYS A 20 6.30 2.57 3.01
CA CYS A 20 6.17 1.60 4.10
C CYS A 20 5.08 2.00 5.11
N GLN A 21 5.00 3.27 5.50
CA GLN A 21 3.96 3.75 6.42
C GLN A 21 2.56 3.62 5.81
N SER A 22 2.42 3.98 4.54
CA SER A 22 1.16 3.88 3.79
C SER A 22 0.70 2.44 3.68
N VAL A 23 1.60 1.53 3.33
CA VAL A 23 1.33 0.08 3.27
C VAL A 23 0.95 -0.46 4.64
N ALA A 24 1.66 -0.09 5.71
CA ALA A 24 1.35 -0.55 7.07
C ALA A 24 -0.04 -0.09 7.52
N LYS A 25 -0.38 1.19 7.30
CA LYS A 25 -1.70 1.74 7.61
C LYS A 25 -2.79 1.08 6.77
N ALA A 26 -2.53 0.83 5.49
CA ALA A 26 -3.45 0.16 4.58
C ALA A 26 -3.70 -1.27 5.01
N THR A 27 -2.64 -2.01 5.33
CA THR A 27 -2.70 -3.39 5.81
C THR A 27 -3.57 -3.47 7.05
N ARG A 28 -3.40 -2.56 8.03
CA ARG A 28 -4.26 -2.53 9.23
C ARG A 28 -5.74 -2.28 8.92
N ARG A 29 -6.06 -1.46 7.91
CA ARG A 29 -7.44 -1.17 7.50
C ARG A 29 -8.09 -2.30 6.70
N LEU A 30 -7.28 -3.03 5.94
CA LEU A 30 -7.74 -4.11 5.05
C LEU A 30 -7.74 -5.47 5.73
N HIS A 31 -6.94 -5.64 6.78
CA HIS A 31 -6.85 -6.89 7.49
C HIS A 31 -8.12 -7.17 8.30
N ILE A 32 -8.73 -8.32 8.03
CA ILE A 32 -9.72 -8.95 8.90
C ILE A 32 -9.16 -10.31 9.33
N SER A 33 -9.54 -10.81 10.50
CA SER A 33 -8.91 -11.98 11.14
C SER A 33 -8.89 -13.26 10.29
N SER A 34 -9.76 -13.35 9.28
CA SER A 34 -9.84 -14.48 8.35
C SER A 34 -8.92 -14.36 7.12
N THR A 35 -8.26 -13.23 6.90
CA THR A 35 -7.43 -13.02 5.70
C THR A 35 -5.96 -13.28 5.98
N ASN A 36 -5.27 -13.95 5.06
CA ASN A 36 -3.82 -14.11 5.14
C ASN A 36 -3.13 -12.75 5.13
N THR A 37 -2.20 -12.53 6.07
CA THR A 37 -1.49 -11.25 6.21
C THR A 37 -0.68 -10.90 4.97
N GLN A 38 -0.06 -11.88 4.30
CA GLN A 38 0.72 -11.64 3.08
C GLN A 38 -0.17 -11.17 1.93
N GLU A 39 -1.34 -11.77 1.76
CA GLU A 39 -2.34 -11.36 0.76
C GLU A 39 -2.88 -9.95 1.04
N THR A 40 -3.07 -9.62 2.32
CA THR A 40 -3.48 -8.28 2.74
C THR A 40 -2.40 -7.24 2.38
N ILE A 41 -1.13 -7.57 2.61
CA ILE A 41 0.01 -6.70 2.25
C ILE A 41 0.10 -6.54 0.73
N ASN A 42 -0.05 -7.62 -0.04
CA ASN A 42 -0.05 -7.55 -1.51
C ASN A 42 -1.18 -6.62 -2.01
N SER A 43 -2.40 -6.81 -1.49
CA SER A 43 -3.56 -5.96 -1.81
C SER A 43 -3.33 -4.48 -1.47
N ALA A 44 -2.62 -4.21 -0.36
CA ALA A 44 -2.25 -2.84 0.00
C ALA A 44 -1.29 -2.22 -1.00
N PHE A 45 -0.27 -2.96 -1.47
CA PHE A 45 0.63 -2.49 -2.52
C PHE A 45 -0.09 -2.32 -3.86
N GLU A 46 -1.00 -3.21 -4.23
CA GLU A 46 -1.77 -3.11 -5.48
C GLU A 46 -2.63 -1.83 -5.50
N ARG A 47 -3.30 -1.50 -4.40
CA ARG A 47 -4.09 -0.26 -4.29
C ARG A 47 -3.25 1.02 -4.35
N ILE A 48 -2.00 0.97 -3.91
CA ILE A 48 -1.06 2.09 -4.08
C ILE A 48 -0.61 2.17 -5.53
N ALA A 49 -0.21 1.04 -6.11
CA ALA A 49 0.25 0.96 -7.49
C ALA A 49 -0.84 1.32 -8.51
N SER A 50 -2.13 1.13 -8.19
CA SER A 50 -3.24 1.57 -9.03
C SER A 50 -3.46 3.09 -9.03
N GLY A 51 -2.68 3.85 -8.25
CA GLY A 51 -2.75 5.31 -8.24
C GLY A 51 -4.09 5.86 -7.74
N SER A 52 -4.84 5.08 -6.94
CA SER A 52 -6.13 5.54 -6.42
C SER A 52 -5.91 6.72 -5.48
N GLU A 53 -6.09 7.95 -5.98
CA GLU A 53 -5.86 9.20 -5.24
C GLU A 53 -6.57 9.21 -3.89
N THR A 54 -7.82 8.73 -3.82
CA THR A 54 -8.57 8.60 -2.57
C THR A 54 -7.86 7.72 -1.55
N PHE A 55 -7.17 6.67 -2.00
CA PHE A 55 -6.39 5.79 -1.15
C PHE A 55 -5.13 6.50 -0.66
N ILE A 56 -4.34 7.10 -1.56
CA ILE A 56 -3.11 7.83 -1.23
C ILE A 56 -3.40 8.96 -0.22
N LEU A 57 -4.44 9.76 -0.47
CA LEU A 57 -4.87 10.86 0.39
C LEU A 57 -5.38 10.35 1.75
N ALA A 58 -6.15 9.25 1.79
CA ALA A 58 -6.60 8.65 3.04
C ALA A 58 -5.44 8.10 3.90
N GLN A 59 -4.32 7.78 3.26
CA GLN A 59 -3.10 7.40 3.97
C GLN A 59 -2.39 8.60 4.62
N GLY A 60 -2.71 9.83 4.24
CA GLY A 60 -2.08 11.05 4.76
C GLY A 60 -0.70 11.29 4.16
N VAL A 61 -0.47 10.75 2.95
CA VAL A 61 0.74 11.02 2.18
C VAL A 61 0.56 12.40 1.57
N GLY A 62 1.17 13.41 2.17
CA GLY A 62 1.36 14.70 1.51
C GLY A 62 2.19 14.47 0.25
N VAL A 63 1.64 14.89 -0.89
CA VAL A 63 2.35 14.93 -2.18
C VAL A 63 3.52 15.90 -2.11
#